data_AF-A0A7C1E9V8-F1
#
_entry.id   AF-A0A7C1E9V8-F1
#
_cell.length_a   1.000
_cell.length_b   1.000
_cell.length_c   1.000
_cell.angle_alpha   90.00
_cell.angle_beta   90.00
_cell.angle_gamma   90.00
#
_symmetry.space_group_name_H-M   'P 1'
#
loop_
_entity.id
_entity.type
_entity.pdbx_description
1 polymer ?
#
loop_
_entity_poly.entity_id
_entity_poly.type
_entity_poly.pdbx_seq_one_letter_code
_entity_poly.pdbx_strand_id
1 'polypeptide(L)'
;PLPHAQMGAVVTRFPPEPNGYLHIGHAKAAVVDSEYARRYEGRFILRFDDTNPAAEKAEFYEAQREDLRWLGVEWDHEYRTSDNLEKHYQLAERLIESGDAYVCTCSSESMKENRRLRRPCACRDSMTSDRWKDFFTMDEGSAVLRLRADPGSDNTAMRDPTLFRIIDHPHPVHGTCYRVWPTYDFTGAVEDSLSGVTHPFRTKEYELRDEVYFYVLERLGLRKPHLMEFARLSIEGMPVSKRKIKPLIEEKKVQGWDDPRLPTLRGLARRGILPEAIRQFVLSQGISKTESVVTFDQVEAINRKLLDPVTRRYFFVPRPVKLAVAGAPEKKVELAHHPSRDLGSRTLHTRGLFYIPQQDAEMLRPGQVFRLKDLYNVEVTKRGREVTGVYAGSQLLPHTPKLQWATDEHVELEVLVPGPLFTGETFNQDSLSVVPGYAESAVGGLHPGDVVQFERFGFVRMDHDRAVLAHK
;
A
#
# COMPACT_ATOMS: atom_id res chain seq x y z
N PRO A 1 9.53 15.09 18.52
CA PRO A 1 11.00 15.20 18.34
C PRO A 1 11.62 13.85 18.73
N LEU A 2 12.67 13.39 18.05
CA LEU A 2 13.33 12.13 18.40
C LEU A 2 14.17 12.29 19.68
N PRO A 3 14.15 11.29 20.58
CA PRO A 3 14.94 11.33 21.81
C PRO A 3 16.43 11.27 21.49
N HIS A 4 17.25 12.15 22.07
CA HIS A 4 18.72 12.17 21.87
C HIS A 4 19.20 12.34 20.42
N ALA A 5 18.32 12.79 19.51
CA ALA A 5 18.70 13.04 18.13
C ALA A 5 19.59 14.29 18.00
N GLN A 6 20.65 14.14 17.19
CA GLN A 6 21.55 15.22 16.79
C GLN A 6 21.45 15.40 15.27
N MET A 7 21.48 16.65 14.81
CA MET A 7 21.46 16.97 13.38
C MET A 7 22.66 16.33 12.68
N GLY A 8 22.46 15.73 11.52
CA GLY A 8 23.50 15.02 10.76
C GLY A 8 23.80 13.60 11.25
N ALA A 9 23.38 13.23 12.46
CA ALA A 9 23.76 11.96 13.10
C ALA A 9 22.63 10.92 13.18
N VAL A 10 21.39 11.32 12.89
CA VAL A 10 20.26 10.38 12.89
C VAL A 10 20.43 9.38 11.75
N VAL A 11 20.33 8.10 12.08
CA VAL A 11 20.25 7.00 11.12
C VAL A 11 18.96 6.23 11.39
N THR A 12 18.12 6.10 10.37
CA THR A 12 16.89 5.27 10.36
C THR A 12 17.01 4.19 9.29
N ARG A 13 16.08 3.23 9.29
CA ARG A 13 16.02 2.19 8.25
C ARG A 13 14.61 1.71 8.03
N PHE A 14 14.30 1.38 6.78
CA PHE A 14 13.13 0.59 6.42
C PHE A 14 13.59 -0.85 6.10
N PRO A 15 13.19 -1.84 6.92
CA PRO A 15 13.69 -3.21 6.76
C PRO A 15 12.63 -4.20 6.21
N PRO A 16 12.22 -4.14 4.93
CA PRO A 16 11.20 -5.05 4.41
C PRO A 16 11.74 -6.48 4.23
N GLU A 17 10.89 -7.48 4.49
CA GLU A 17 11.14 -8.84 4.04
C GLU A 17 10.80 -8.94 2.53
N PRO A 18 11.68 -9.48 1.67
CA PRO A 18 11.44 -9.61 0.23
C PRO A 18 10.55 -10.83 -0.09
N ASN A 19 9.35 -10.87 0.50
CA ASN A 19 8.38 -11.96 0.37
C ASN A 19 6.98 -11.49 -0.11
N GLY A 20 6.85 -10.25 -0.57
CA GLY A 20 5.63 -9.74 -1.20
C GLY A 20 5.70 -8.26 -1.56
N TYR A 21 4.70 -7.81 -2.32
CA TYR A 21 4.54 -6.41 -2.71
C TYR A 21 4.25 -5.49 -1.51
N LEU A 22 4.69 -4.23 -1.59
CA LEU A 22 4.42 -3.25 -0.55
C LEU A 22 2.94 -2.83 -0.58
N HIS A 23 2.47 -2.36 0.56
CA HIS A 23 1.10 -1.90 0.75
C HIS A 23 1.09 -0.66 1.62
N ILE A 24 -0.06 -0.02 1.80
CA ILE A 24 -0.15 1.26 2.50
C ILE A 24 0.41 1.22 3.94
N GLY A 25 0.32 0.08 4.62
CA GLY A 25 1.00 -0.14 5.90
C GLY A 25 2.54 -0.02 5.83
N HIS A 26 3.16 -0.53 4.76
CA HIS A 26 4.59 -0.37 4.50
C HIS A 26 4.93 1.08 4.12
N ALA A 27 4.05 1.75 3.36
CA ALA A 27 4.22 3.18 3.10
C ALA A 27 4.28 4.00 4.38
N LYS A 28 3.49 3.64 5.42
CA LYS A 28 3.61 4.29 6.73
C LYS A 28 5.01 4.18 7.31
N ALA A 29 5.56 2.98 7.37
CA ALA A 29 6.90 2.75 7.90
C ALA A 29 7.96 3.50 7.07
N ALA A 30 8.02 3.25 5.76
CA ALA A 30 9.05 3.81 4.89
C ALA A 30 9.03 5.35 4.83
N VAL A 31 7.85 5.97 4.76
CA VAL A 31 7.72 7.44 4.75
C VAL A 31 8.11 8.03 6.10
N VAL A 32 7.71 7.41 7.21
CA VAL A 32 8.11 7.89 8.54
C VAL A 32 9.63 7.78 8.71
N ASP A 33 10.22 6.63 8.42
CA ASP A 33 11.65 6.42 8.55
C ASP A 33 12.46 7.42 7.72
N SER A 34 12.09 7.61 6.45
CA SER A 34 12.78 8.52 5.52
C SER A 34 12.59 9.99 5.88
N GLU A 35 11.37 10.42 6.29
CA GLU A 35 11.12 11.81 6.67
C GLU A 35 11.84 12.20 7.97
N TYR A 36 11.98 11.27 8.92
CA TYR A 36 12.77 11.53 10.12
C TYR A 36 14.27 11.60 9.83
N ALA A 37 14.82 10.76 8.95
CA ALA A 37 16.20 10.95 8.50
C ALA A 37 16.36 12.32 7.84
N ARG A 38 15.51 12.65 6.87
CA ARG A 38 15.56 13.93 6.13
C ARG A 38 15.45 15.16 7.06
N ARG A 39 14.51 15.14 8.00
CA ARG A 39 14.28 16.24 8.95
C ARG A 39 15.49 16.52 9.85
N TYR A 40 16.27 15.49 10.14
CA TYR A 40 17.45 15.57 10.98
C TYR A 40 18.76 15.55 10.16
N GLU A 41 18.69 15.81 8.85
CA GLU A 41 19.84 15.77 7.92
C GLU A 41 20.67 14.48 8.05
N GLY A 42 19.98 13.40 8.42
CA GLY A 42 20.54 12.10 8.72
C GLY A 42 20.62 11.18 7.51
N ARG A 43 20.79 9.90 7.79
CA ARG A 43 20.85 8.82 6.77
C ARG A 43 19.66 7.88 6.89
N PHE A 44 19.16 7.43 5.75
CA PHE A 44 18.10 6.45 5.64
C PHE A 44 18.60 5.20 4.90
N ILE A 45 18.42 4.04 5.52
CA ILE A 45 18.88 2.76 5.02
C ILE A 45 17.69 1.93 4.51
N LEU A 46 17.83 1.35 3.32
CA LEU A 46 16.98 0.24 2.87
C LEU A 46 17.70 -1.08 3.22
N ARG A 47 17.10 -1.89 4.10
CA ARG A 47 17.68 -3.20 4.48
C ARG A 47 16.71 -4.31 4.12
N PHE A 48 17.08 -5.22 3.23
CA PHE A 48 16.24 -6.40 3.04
C PHE A 48 16.48 -7.38 4.18
N ASP A 49 15.45 -7.63 5.00
CA ASP A 49 15.50 -8.64 6.06
C ASP A 49 15.20 -10.02 5.47
N ASP A 50 16.21 -10.56 4.77
CA ASP A 50 16.15 -11.74 3.93
C ASP A 50 16.72 -13.01 4.61
N THR A 51 16.15 -13.39 5.76
CA THR A 51 16.62 -14.55 6.56
C THR A 51 15.63 -15.71 6.64
N ASN A 52 14.69 -15.75 5.70
CA ASN A 52 13.77 -16.84 5.47
C ASN A 52 13.75 -17.25 3.98
N PRO A 53 14.75 -18.04 3.53
CA PRO A 53 14.93 -18.37 2.12
C PRO A 53 13.70 -19.03 1.47
N ALA A 54 12.87 -19.73 2.25
CA ALA A 54 11.66 -20.40 1.75
C ALA A 54 10.49 -19.44 1.45
N ALA A 55 10.48 -18.25 2.05
CA ALA A 55 9.42 -17.25 1.86
C ALA A 55 9.79 -16.17 0.84
N GLU A 56 11.08 -15.95 0.63
CA GLU A 56 11.61 -14.84 -0.14
C GLU A 56 11.74 -15.18 -1.62
N LYS A 57 11.65 -14.15 -2.46
CA LYS A 57 11.80 -14.31 -3.91
C LYS A 57 12.53 -13.14 -4.51
N ALA A 58 13.35 -13.42 -5.52
CA ALA A 58 14.10 -12.42 -6.26
C ALA A 58 13.22 -11.29 -6.83
N GLU A 59 12.00 -11.62 -7.27
CA GLU A 59 11.03 -10.64 -7.80
C GLU A 59 10.70 -9.51 -6.82
N PHE A 60 10.68 -9.79 -5.51
CA PHE A 60 10.25 -8.82 -4.52
C PHE A 60 11.33 -7.79 -4.18
N TYR A 61 12.62 -8.09 -4.40
CA TYR A 61 13.68 -7.10 -4.21
C TYR A 61 13.48 -5.91 -5.14
N GLU A 62 13.38 -6.18 -6.46
CA GLU A 62 13.16 -5.12 -7.44
C GLU A 62 11.77 -4.49 -7.29
N ALA A 63 10.73 -5.29 -7.08
CA ALA A 63 9.38 -4.75 -6.92
C ALA A 63 9.27 -3.78 -5.73
N GLN A 64 9.91 -4.08 -4.60
CA GLN A 64 9.92 -3.19 -3.43
C GLN A 64 10.73 -1.93 -3.68
N ARG A 65 11.87 -1.99 -4.40
CA ARG A 65 12.62 -0.79 -4.82
C ARG A 65 11.78 0.11 -5.72
N GLU A 66 11.09 -0.47 -6.71
CA GLU A 66 10.18 0.26 -7.60
C GLU A 66 9.03 0.92 -6.81
N ASP A 67 8.40 0.17 -5.90
CA ASP A 67 7.30 0.66 -5.07
C ASP A 67 7.76 1.84 -4.17
N LEU A 68 8.98 1.78 -3.61
CA LEU A 68 9.56 2.86 -2.79
C LEU A 68 9.90 4.09 -3.62
N ARG A 69 10.53 3.93 -4.79
CA ARG A 69 10.81 5.05 -5.72
C ARG A 69 9.54 5.72 -6.19
N TRP A 70 8.51 4.93 -6.51
CA TRP A 70 7.19 5.47 -6.85
C TRP A 70 6.61 6.31 -5.71
N LEU A 71 6.81 5.90 -4.46
CA LEU A 71 6.40 6.65 -3.26
C LEU A 71 7.28 7.89 -2.98
N GLY A 72 8.31 8.15 -3.79
CA GLY A 72 9.30 9.21 -3.58
C GLY A 72 10.17 8.95 -2.34
N VAL A 73 10.42 7.68 -2.00
CA VAL A 73 11.30 7.28 -0.91
C VAL A 73 12.62 6.81 -1.52
N GLU A 74 13.64 7.66 -1.43
CA GLU A 74 15.02 7.36 -1.79
C GLU A 74 15.83 7.01 -0.53
N TRP A 75 16.88 6.21 -0.68
CA TRP A 75 17.74 5.73 0.41
C TRP A 75 19.22 5.99 0.14
N ASP A 76 20.00 6.21 1.20
CA ASP A 76 21.43 6.51 1.12
C ASP A 76 22.29 5.26 1.00
N HIS A 77 21.84 4.16 1.61
CA HIS A 77 22.53 2.88 1.58
C HIS A 77 21.52 1.74 1.52
N GLU A 78 21.82 0.77 0.66
CA GLU A 78 21.11 -0.50 0.58
C GLU A 78 22.02 -1.67 0.97
N TYR A 79 21.50 -2.64 1.73
CA TYR A 79 22.14 -3.94 1.91
C TYR A 79 21.13 -5.02 2.31
N ARG A 80 21.58 -6.28 2.36
CA ARG A 80 20.78 -7.42 2.81
C ARG A 80 21.29 -7.94 4.14
N THR A 81 20.39 -8.36 5.00
CA THR A 81 20.75 -8.99 6.27
C THR A 81 21.56 -10.27 6.04
N SER A 82 21.25 -11.01 4.97
CA SER A 82 21.99 -12.21 4.56
C SER A 82 23.46 -11.95 4.17
N ASP A 83 23.82 -10.73 3.75
CA ASP A 83 25.22 -10.38 3.45
C ASP A 83 26.11 -10.37 4.71
N ASN A 84 25.51 -10.28 5.91
CA ASN A 84 26.20 -10.25 7.20
C ASN A 84 26.21 -11.59 7.93
N LEU A 85 25.79 -12.69 7.30
CA LEU A 85 25.55 -13.97 7.97
C LEU A 85 26.79 -14.56 8.66
N GLU A 86 27.98 -14.40 8.07
CA GLU A 86 29.24 -14.80 8.71
C GLU A 86 29.51 -14.05 10.02
N LYS A 87 29.20 -12.74 10.06
CA LYS A 87 29.29 -11.95 11.30
C LYS A 87 28.23 -12.41 12.31
N HIS A 88 27.05 -12.81 11.84
CA HIS A 88 26.00 -13.36 12.71
C HIS A 88 26.47 -14.66 13.37
N TYR A 89 27.12 -15.55 12.64
CA TYR A 89 27.68 -16.78 13.20
C TYR A 89 28.78 -16.50 14.23
N GLN A 90 29.68 -15.56 13.98
CA GLN A 90 30.70 -15.15 14.94
C GLN A 90 30.09 -14.60 16.25
N LEU A 91 29.04 -13.79 16.14
CA LEU A 91 28.33 -13.26 17.30
C LEU A 91 27.54 -14.37 18.03
N ALA A 92 26.94 -15.31 17.30
CA ALA A 92 26.28 -16.47 17.89
C ALA A 92 27.27 -17.35 18.66
N GLU A 93 28.46 -17.59 18.11
CA GLU A 93 29.54 -18.33 18.77
C GLU A 93 29.96 -17.63 20.07
N ARG A 94 30.13 -16.31 20.07
CA ARG A 94 30.42 -15.54 21.29
C ARG A 94 29.35 -15.71 22.38
N LEU A 95 28.06 -15.76 22.01
CA LEU A 95 26.98 -16.03 22.97
C LEU A 95 27.06 -17.45 23.52
N ILE A 96 27.48 -18.42 22.72
CA ILE A 96 27.64 -19.81 23.17
C ILE A 96 28.84 -19.92 24.12
N GLU A 97 29.97 -19.30 23.78
CA GLU A 97 31.19 -19.26 24.59
C GLU A 97 30.98 -18.57 25.94
N SER A 98 30.19 -17.49 25.99
CA SER A 98 29.82 -16.81 27.24
C SER A 98 28.74 -17.55 28.03
N GLY A 99 28.19 -18.64 27.47
CA GLY A 99 27.09 -19.39 28.07
C GLY A 99 25.73 -18.68 27.96
N ASP A 100 25.59 -17.62 27.17
CA ASP A 100 24.35 -16.87 26.94
C ASP A 100 23.46 -17.48 25.83
N ALA A 101 23.88 -18.55 25.16
CA ALA A 101 23.09 -19.31 24.19
C ALA A 101 23.37 -20.82 24.26
N TYR A 102 22.45 -21.63 23.74
CA TYR A 102 22.60 -23.08 23.66
C TYR A 102 21.83 -23.70 22.48
N VAL A 103 22.34 -24.80 21.93
CA VAL A 103 21.66 -25.58 20.89
C VAL A 103 20.65 -26.52 21.55
N CYS A 104 19.39 -26.39 21.14
CA CYS A 104 18.25 -27.15 21.65
C CYS A 104 17.77 -28.14 20.60
N THR A 105 17.73 -29.43 20.97
CA THR A 105 17.23 -30.54 20.13
C THR A 105 15.86 -31.05 20.59
N CYS A 106 15.22 -30.38 21.56
CA CYS A 106 13.84 -30.69 21.92
C CYS A 106 12.90 -30.43 20.74
N SER A 107 11.87 -31.26 20.58
CA SER A 107 10.85 -31.04 19.54
C SER A 107 10.13 -29.71 19.70
N SER A 108 9.56 -29.20 18.61
CA SER A 108 8.76 -27.98 18.60
C SER A 108 7.60 -28.02 19.61
N GLU A 109 6.90 -29.15 19.74
CA GLU A 109 5.84 -29.32 20.75
C GLU A 109 6.40 -29.25 22.17
N SER A 110 7.52 -29.93 22.43
CA SER A 110 8.16 -29.91 23.75
C SER A 110 8.64 -28.51 24.13
N MET A 111 9.24 -27.78 23.20
CA MET A 111 9.65 -26.38 23.42
C MET A 111 8.45 -25.48 23.72
N LYS A 112 7.36 -25.62 22.96
CA LYS A 112 6.12 -24.86 23.18
C LYS A 112 5.52 -25.16 24.56
N GLU A 113 5.46 -26.43 24.95
CA GLU A 113 4.95 -26.85 26.24
C GLU A 113 5.83 -26.37 27.40
N ASN A 114 7.15 -26.50 27.29
CA ASN A 114 8.09 -25.98 28.28
C ASN A 114 7.96 -24.47 28.46
N ARG A 115 7.81 -23.70 27.37
CA ARG A 115 7.54 -22.26 27.43
C ARG A 115 6.19 -21.94 28.09
N ARG A 116 5.16 -22.76 27.87
CA ARG A 116 3.84 -22.62 28.53
C ARG A 116 3.93 -22.89 30.03
N LEU A 117 4.64 -23.96 30.41
CA LEU A 117 4.87 -24.39 31.79
C LEU A 117 5.96 -23.60 32.53
N ARG A 118 6.62 -22.64 31.85
CA ARG A 118 7.73 -21.84 32.42
C ARG A 118 8.90 -22.70 32.90
N ARG A 119 9.26 -23.73 32.12
CA ARG A 119 10.34 -24.67 32.43
C ARG A 119 11.47 -24.56 31.40
N PRO A 120 12.75 -24.69 31.81
CA PRO A 120 13.86 -24.78 30.87
C PRO A 120 13.78 -26.07 30.06
N CYS A 121 14.36 -26.07 28.86
CA CYS A 121 14.59 -27.31 28.12
C CYS A 121 15.74 -28.11 28.74
N ALA A 122 15.69 -29.44 28.68
CA ALA A 122 16.77 -30.30 29.16
C ALA A 122 18.12 -30.03 28.47
N CYS A 123 18.10 -29.56 27.22
CA CYS A 123 19.28 -29.16 26.47
C CYS A 123 19.99 -27.92 27.04
N ARG A 124 19.30 -27.12 27.87
CA ARG A 124 19.79 -25.83 28.38
C ARG A 124 21.08 -25.99 29.18
N ASP A 125 21.18 -27.00 30.02
CA ASP A 125 22.33 -27.18 30.93
C ASP A 125 23.31 -28.25 30.44
N SER A 126 23.05 -28.87 29.27
CA SER A 126 23.85 -29.94 28.68
C SER A 126 24.58 -29.53 27.40
N MET A 127 24.82 -28.22 27.21
CA MET A 127 25.50 -27.66 26.04
C MET A 127 27.02 -27.86 26.13
N THR A 128 27.63 -28.36 25.06
CA THR A 128 29.08 -28.33 24.83
C THR A 128 29.37 -27.43 23.64
N SER A 129 30.57 -26.83 23.57
CA SER A 129 30.99 -26.00 22.43
C SER A 129 30.91 -26.75 21.09
N ASP A 130 31.21 -28.05 21.09
CA ASP A 130 31.14 -28.91 19.90
C ASP A 130 29.73 -28.96 19.27
N ARG A 131 28.68 -28.82 20.08
CA ARG A 131 27.30 -28.88 19.59
C ARG A 131 26.94 -27.71 18.64
N TRP A 132 27.68 -26.60 18.69
CA TRP A 132 27.54 -25.52 17.71
C TRP A 132 28.03 -25.93 16.32
N LYS A 133 29.15 -26.66 16.24
CA LYS A 133 29.68 -27.16 14.98
C LYS A 133 28.76 -28.22 14.38
N ASP A 134 28.26 -29.12 15.22
CA ASP A 134 27.32 -30.16 14.80
C ASP A 134 26.02 -29.56 14.22
N PHE A 135 25.57 -28.42 14.75
CA PHE A 135 24.33 -27.76 14.34
C PHE A 135 24.24 -27.50 12.83
N PHE A 136 25.36 -27.17 12.18
CA PHE A 136 25.41 -26.95 10.73
C PHE A 136 25.21 -28.23 9.90
N THR A 137 25.34 -29.41 10.51
CA THR A 137 25.20 -30.71 9.85
C THR A 137 23.90 -31.45 10.20
N MET A 138 23.14 -30.95 11.19
CA MET A 138 21.88 -31.54 11.61
C MET A 138 20.76 -31.41 10.56
N ASP A 139 19.68 -32.18 10.74
CA ASP A 139 18.53 -32.15 9.86
C ASP A 139 17.64 -30.91 10.09
N GLU A 140 16.96 -30.44 9.05
CA GLU A 140 15.97 -29.36 9.19
C GLU A 140 14.93 -29.69 10.26
N GLY A 141 14.68 -28.73 11.17
CA GLY A 141 13.72 -28.87 12.26
C GLY A 141 14.17 -29.75 13.44
N SER A 142 15.33 -30.42 13.37
CA SER A 142 15.81 -31.27 14.47
C SER A 142 16.48 -30.47 15.60
N ALA A 143 16.89 -29.23 15.33
CA ALA A 143 17.54 -28.37 16.31
C ALA A 143 17.32 -26.88 16.03
N VAL A 144 17.49 -26.06 17.07
CA VAL A 144 17.53 -24.60 17.00
C VAL A 144 18.57 -24.03 17.98
N LEU A 145 19.18 -22.89 17.68
CA LEU A 145 19.94 -22.13 18.67
C LEU A 145 18.99 -21.26 19.47
N ARG A 146 19.04 -21.32 20.80
CA ARG A 146 18.19 -20.52 21.69
C ARG A 146 19.04 -19.63 22.58
N LEU A 147 18.54 -18.43 22.83
CA LEU A 147 19.07 -17.52 23.84
C LEU A 147 18.84 -18.11 25.22
N ARG A 148 19.84 -18.05 26.10
CA ARG A 148 19.70 -18.38 27.52
C ARG A 148 19.19 -17.14 28.25
N ALA A 149 17.89 -16.92 28.16
CA ALA A 149 17.21 -15.84 28.86
C ALA A 149 16.55 -16.40 30.13
N ASP A 150 15.31 -16.03 30.40
CA ASP A 150 14.56 -16.46 31.59
C ASP A 150 13.31 -17.28 31.22
N PRO A 151 13.36 -18.62 31.39
CA PRO A 151 12.19 -19.49 31.23
C PRO A 151 11.00 -19.13 32.13
N GLY A 152 11.26 -18.51 33.28
CA GLY A 152 10.28 -18.09 34.28
C GLY A 152 9.57 -16.78 33.99
N SER A 153 10.10 -15.99 33.05
CA SER A 153 9.69 -14.59 32.84
C SER A 153 8.20 -14.45 32.54
N ASP A 154 7.59 -13.40 33.08
CA ASP A 154 6.24 -12.98 32.71
C ASP A 154 6.20 -12.44 31.27
N ASN A 155 7.30 -11.88 30.78
CA ASN A 155 7.46 -11.57 29.37
C ASN A 155 7.71 -12.87 28.58
N THR A 156 6.68 -13.33 27.87
CA THR A 156 6.75 -14.58 27.09
C THR A 156 7.84 -14.59 26.01
N ALA A 157 8.28 -13.41 25.53
CA ALA A 157 9.37 -13.30 24.56
C ALA A 157 10.73 -13.68 25.17
N MET A 158 10.92 -13.47 26.47
CA MET A 158 12.16 -13.78 27.20
C MET A 158 12.31 -15.26 27.58
N ARG A 159 11.32 -16.11 27.28
CA ARG A 159 11.36 -17.54 27.59
C ARG A 159 12.21 -18.30 26.57
N ASP A 160 13.52 -18.12 26.68
CA ASP A 160 14.58 -18.68 25.84
C ASP A 160 14.23 -18.58 24.33
N PRO A 161 14.12 -17.39 23.74
CA PRO A 161 13.73 -17.24 22.34
C PRO A 161 14.72 -17.93 21.38
N THR A 162 14.22 -18.40 20.25
CA THR A 162 15.05 -19.00 19.19
C THR A 162 15.80 -17.90 18.44
N LEU A 163 17.13 -18.03 18.34
CA LEU A 163 18.01 -17.11 17.63
C LEU A 163 18.35 -17.60 16.22
N PHE A 164 18.53 -18.92 16.02
CA PHE A 164 18.82 -19.50 14.70
C PHE A 164 18.05 -20.81 14.50
N ARG A 165 17.75 -21.12 13.24
CA ARG A 165 17.06 -22.34 12.79
C ARG A 165 17.68 -22.88 11.52
N ILE A 166 17.56 -24.18 11.29
CA ILE A 166 17.98 -24.81 10.04
C ILE A 166 16.82 -24.69 9.03
N ILE A 167 17.11 -24.29 7.80
CA ILE A 167 16.19 -24.29 6.66
C ILE A 167 16.97 -24.79 5.43
N ASP A 168 16.60 -25.95 4.91
CA ASP A 168 17.22 -26.54 3.72
C ASP A 168 16.48 -26.08 2.46
N HIS A 169 16.55 -24.78 2.19
CA HIS A 169 15.96 -24.15 1.01
C HIS A 169 16.96 -23.19 0.36
N PRO A 170 17.11 -23.19 -0.98
CA PRO A 170 17.96 -22.23 -1.67
C PRO A 170 17.52 -20.78 -1.40
N HIS A 171 18.46 -19.92 -1.00
CA HIS A 171 18.23 -18.48 -0.85
C HIS A 171 18.23 -17.79 -2.22
N PRO A 172 17.35 -16.80 -2.47
CA PRO A 172 17.27 -16.12 -3.78
C PRO A 172 18.59 -15.49 -4.25
N VAL A 173 19.47 -15.09 -3.32
CA VAL A 173 20.77 -14.47 -3.60
C VAL A 173 21.92 -15.45 -3.42
N HIS A 174 21.90 -16.22 -2.33
CA HIS A 174 23.06 -17.00 -1.89
C HIS A 174 22.96 -18.48 -2.29
N GLY A 175 21.89 -18.89 -2.97
CA GLY A 175 21.66 -20.28 -3.33
C GLY A 175 21.73 -21.19 -2.10
N THR A 176 22.52 -22.25 -2.19
CA THR A 176 22.68 -23.24 -1.11
C THR A 176 23.93 -23.01 -0.25
N CYS A 177 24.53 -21.80 -0.27
CA CYS A 177 25.73 -21.52 0.53
C CYS A 177 25.48 -21.62 2.04
N TYR A 178 24.23 -21.39 2.46
CA TYR A 178 23.84 -21.36 3.86
C TYR A 178 22.58 -22.17 4.11
N ARG A 179 22.52 -22.79 5.29
CA ARG A 179 21.35 -23.54 5.78
C ARG A 179 20.92 -23.17 7.19
N VAL A 180 21.76 -22.46 7.94
CA VAL A 180 21.48 -22.01 9.30
C VAL A 180 21.14 -20.52 9.26
N TRP A 181 19.90 -20.18 9.59
CA TRP A 181 19.36 -18.84 9.37
C TRP A 181 18.95 -18.19 10.70
N PRO A 182 19.38 -16.94 10.97
CA PRO A 182 18.98 -16.23 12.17
C PRO A 182 17.48 -15.84 12.11
N THR A 183 16.88 -15.69 13.28
CA THR A 183 15.53 -15.17 13.44
C THR A 183 15.53 -13.65 13.62
N TYR A 184 14.35 -13.06 13.49
CA TYR A 184 14.13 -11.63 13.77
C TYR A 184 14.66 -11.19 15.15
N ASP A 185 14.52 -12.03 16.18
CA ASP A 185 14.96 -11.70 17.54
C ASP A 185 16.48 -11.50 17.64
N PHE A 186 17.24 -12.15 16.76
CA PHE A 186 18.68 -11.95 16.65
C PHE A 186 19.01 -10.81 15.67
N THR A 187 18.50 -10.89 14.44
CA THR A 187 18.91 -9.99 13.34
C THR A 187 18.50 -8.56 13.57
N GLY A 188 17.27 -8.32 14.07
CA GLY A 188 16.76 -6.96 14.26
C GLY A 188 17.67 -6.15 15.18
N ALA A 189 18.10 -6.74 16.29
CA ALA A 189 19.02 -6.12 17.24
C ALA A 189 20.42 -5.93 16.65
N VAL A 190 21.01 -7.01 16.16
CA VAL A 190 22.40 -7.02 15.67
C VAL A 190 22.59 -6.07 14.49
N GLU A 191 21.72 -6.13 13.48
CA GLU A 191 21.86 -5.31 12.27
C GLU A 191 21.66 -3.83 12.55
N ASP A 192 20.68 -3.45 13.39
CA ASP A 192 20.49 -2.05 13.77
C ASP A 192 21.72 -1.51 14.50
N SER A 193 22.37 -2.33 15.33
CA SER A 193 23.60 -1.95 16.01
C SER A 193 24.77 -1.78 15.03
N LEU A 194 25.04 -2.80 14.21
CA LEU A 194 26.17 -2.87 13.27
C LEU A 194 26.10 -1.81 12.18
N SER A 195 24.91 -1.51 11.66
CA SER A 195 24.73 -0.52 10.59
C SER A 195 24.64 0.93 11.09
N GLY A 196 24.76 1.15 12.40
CA GLY A 196 24.73 2.49 12.97
C GLY A 196 23.34 3.10 13.09
N VAL A 197 22.26 2.33 12.88
CA VAL A 197 20.88 2.80 13.07
C VAL A 197 20.71 3.34 14.48
N THR A 198 20.25 4.58 14.60
CA THR A 198 20.08 5.28 15.88
C THR A 198 18.65 5.17 16.40
N HIS A 199 17.67 5.21 15.50
CA HIS A 199 16.23 5.27 15.80
C HIS A 199 15.49 4.28 14.91
N PRO A 200 15.55 2.97 15.22
CA PRO A 200 14.77 1.98 14.51
C PRO A 200 13.28 2.18 14.83
N PHE A 201 12.48 2.55 13.82
CA PHE A 201 11.03 2.57 13.96
C PHE A 201 10.48 1.17 13.66
N ARG A 202 9.48 0.78 14.44
CA ARG A 202 8.78 -0.50 14.28
C ARG A 202 7.35 -0.40 14.79
N THR A 203 6.56 -1.39 14.41
CA THR A 203 5.18 -1.49 14.84
C THR A 203 5.10 -1.93 16.31
N LYS A 204 4.07 -1.46 17.02
CA LYS A 204 3.83 -1.79 18.44
C LYS A 204 3.74 -3.30 18.74
N GLU A 205 3.44 -4.13 17.75
CA GLU A 205 3.38 -5.59 17.93
C GLU A 205 4.71 -6.22 18.37
N TYR A 206 5.82 -5.49 18.24
CA TYR A 206 7.14 -5.90 18.70
C TYR A 206 7.51 -5.45 20.12
N GLU A 207 6.63 -4.72 20.83
CA GLU A 207 6.92 -4.10 22.15
C GLU A 207 7.34 -5.13 23.23
N LEU A 208 6.82 -6.36 23.17
CA LEU A 208 7.27 -7.43 24.09
C LEU A 208 8.69 -7.93 23.79
N ARG A 209 9.18 -7.73 22.56
CA ARG A 209 10.50 -8.20 22.12
C ARG A 209 11.62 -7.20 22.42
N ASP A 210 11.31 -6.04 22.96
CA ASP A 210 12.27 -4.99 23.36
C ASP A 210 13.30 -5.52 24.34
N GLU A 211 12.79 -6.28 25.31
CA GLU A 211 13.62 -6.89 26.33
C GLU A 211 14.61 -7.88 25.69
N VAL A 212 14.16 -8.70 24.74
CA VAL A 212 15.02 -9.62 23.99
C VAL A 212 16.05 -8.83 23.18
N TYR A 213 15.60 -7.78 22.48
CA TYR A 213 16.42 -6.92 21.64
C TYR A 213 17.59 -6.32 22.44
N PHE A 214 17.30 -5.68 23.57
CA PHE A 214 18.34 -5.06 24.39
C PHE A 214 19.17 -6.08 25.17
N TYR A 215 18.60 -7.23 25.54
CA TYR A 215 19.33 -8.31 26.19
C TYR A 215 20.40 -8.89 25.25
N VAL A 216 20.06 -9.16 23.98
CA VAL A 216 21.02 -9.63 22.97
C VAL A 216 22.16 -8.62 22.79
N LEU A 217 21.84 -7.32 22.66
CA LEU A 217 22.85 -6.27 22.53
C LEU A 217 23.77 -6.18 23.75
N GLU A 218 23.21 -6.33 24.95
CA GLU A 218 23.99 -6.31 26.19
C GLU A 218 24.96 -7.48 26.28
N ARG A 219 24.51 -8.71 26.01
CA ARG A 219 25.36 -9.91 26.03
C ARG A 219 26.48 -9.85 25.00
N LEU A 220 26.22 -9.24 23.85
CA LEU A 220 27.23 -9.07 22.80
C LEU A 220 28.14 -7.84 23.00
N GLY A 221 27.83 -6.95 23.94
CA GLY A 221 28.53 -5.68 24.13
C GLY A 221 28.35 -4.71 22.95
N LEU A 222 27.20 -4.76 22.28
CA LEU A 222 26.88 -3.97 21.09
C LEU A 222 26.18 -2.65 21.45
N ARG A 223 26.26 -1.66 20.55
CA ARG A 223 25.62 -0.35 20.71
C ARG A 223 24.09 -0.50 20.79
N LYS A 224 23.46 0.18 21.76
CA LYS A 224 22.01 0.19 21.98
C LYS A 224 21.37 1.41 21.29
N PRO A 225 20.51 1.22 20.27
CA PRO A 225 19.76 2.32 19.66
C PRO A 225 18.53 2.71 20.49
N HIS A 226 17.86 3.80 20.12
CA HIS A 226 16.61 4.25 20.73
C HIS A 226 15.41 3.74 19.93
N LEU A 227 14.78 2.66 20.40
CA LEU A 227 13.61 2.07 19.74
C LEU A 227 12.47 3.08 19.65
N MET A 228 11.90 3.21 18.45
CA MET A 228 10.73 4.03 18.18
C MET A 228 9.56 3.13 17.78
N GLU A 229 8.36 3.45 18.26
CA GLU A 229 7.20 2.59 18.05
C GLU A 229 5.99 3.35 17.54
N PHE A 230 5.26 2.73 16.62
CA PHE A 230 4.02 3.26 16.09
C PHE A 230 2.97 2.17 15.87
N ALA A 231 1.70 2.53 15.91
CA ALA A 231 0.61 1.64 15.58
C ALA A 231 0.54 1.40 14.07
N ARG A 232 0.17 0.17 13.69
CA ARG A 232 -0.07 -0.19 12.28
C ARG A 232 -1.17 0.68 11.69
N LEU A 233 -1.05 0.95 10.40
CA LEU A 233 -2.10 1.58 9.62
C LEU A 233 -3.06 0.51 9.12
N SER A 234 -4.33 0.65 9.48
CA SER A 234 -5.42 -0.23 9.03
C SER A 234 -6.51 0.61 8.38
N ILE A 235 -6.89 0.26 7.15
CA ILE A 235 -7.99 0.90 6.43
C ILE A 235 -9.22 0.00 6.50
N GLU A 236 -10.35 0.59 6.87
CA GLU A 236 -11.63 -0.13 6.93
C GLU A 236 -11.97 -0.78 5.58
N GLY A 237 -12.34 -2.06 5.60
CA GLY A 237 -12.70 -2.82 4.40
C GLY A 237 -11.55 -3.14 3.43
N MET A 238 -10.31 -2.76 3.74
CA MET A 238 -9.13 -2.98 2.88
C MET A 238 -7.99 -3.66 3.66
N PRO A 239 -8.02 -5.00 3.82
CA PRO A 239 -7.00 -5.70 4.60
C PRO A 239 -5.65 -5.69 3.88
N VAL A 240 -4.57 -5.51 4.65
CA VAL A 240 -3.18 -5.59 4.16
C VAL A 240 -2.56 -6.98 4.32
N SER A 241 -3.21 -7.88 5.07
CA SER A 241 -2.68 -9.22 5.35
C SER A 241 -2.67 -10.10 4.11
N LYS A 242 -1.49 -10.64 3.77
CA LYS A 242 -1.32 -11.61 2.67
C LYS A 242 -2.22 -12.84 2.84
N ARG A 243 -2.51 -13.28 4.07
CA ARG A 243 -3.42 -14.39 4.35
C ARG A 243 -4.86 -14.10 3.95
N LYS A 244 -5.27 -12.83 3.95
CA LYS A 244 -6.59 -12.39 3.46
C LYS A 244 -6.58 -12.10 1.95
N ILE A 245 -5.49 -11.56 1.40
CA ILE A 245 -5.41 -11.17 -0.02
C ILE A 245 -5.16 -12.36 -0.95
N LYS A 246 -4.22 -13.25 -0.60
CA LYS A 246 -3.77 -14.36 -1.47
C LYS A 246 -4.94 -15.27 -1.91
N PRO A 247 -5.86 -15.69 -1.02
CA PRO A 247 -7.03 -16.46 -1.45
C PRO A 247 -7.92 -15.73 -2.45
N LEU A 248 -8.06 -14.40 -2.35
CA LEU A 248 -8.86 -13.62 -3.30
C LEU A 248 -8.25 -13.63 -4.71
N ILE A 249 -6.93 -13.65 -4.82
CA ILE A 249 -6.22 -13.77 -6.10
C ILE A 249 -6.37 -15.19 -6.65
N GLU A 250 -6.15 -16.21 -5.82
CA GLU A 250 -6.25 -17.63 -6.21
C GLU A 250 -7.67 -18.01 -6.67
N GLU A 251 -8.69 -17.50 -5.96
CA GLU A 251 -10.11 -17.65 -6.30
C GLU A 251 -10.59 -16.68 -7.41
N LYS A 252 -9.68 -15.86 -7.98
CA LYS A 252 -9.97 -14.87 -9.03
C LYS A 252 -11.05 -13.84 -8.66
N LYS A 253 -11.23 -13.56 -7.37
CA LYS A 253 -12.08 -12.47 -6.85
C LYS A 253 -11.46 -11.10 -7.09
N VAL A 254 -10.13 -11.05 -7.15
CA VAL A 254 -9.33 -9.89 -7.58
C VAL A 254 -8.38 -10.29 -8.72
N GLN A 255 -8.02 -9.33 -9.57
CA GLN A 255 -7.26 -9.59 -10.80
C GLN A 255 -5.79 -9.99 -10.52
N GLY A 256 -5.22 -9.47 -9.44
CA GLY A 256 -3.82 -9.61 -9.10
C GLY A 256 -3.44 -8.70 -7.95
N TRP A 257 -2.15 -8.58 -7.66
CA TRP A 257 -1.63 -7.71 -6.60
C TRP A 257 -1.73 -6.21 -6.94
N ASP A 258 -1.95 -5.87 -8.20
CA ASP A 258 -2.17 -4.51 -8.71
C ASP A 258 -3.66 -4.16 -8.86
N ASP A 259 -4.58 -5.03 -8.43
CA ASP A 259 -6.02 -4.75 -8.50
C ASP A 259 -6.34 -3.44 -7.75
N PRO A 260 -7.08 -2.49 -8.35
CA PRO A 260 -7.30 -1.16 -7.79
C PRO A 260 -8.13 -1.16 -6.49
N ARG A 261 -8.70 -2.30 -6.10
CA ARG A 261 -9.37 -2.46 -4.81
C ARG A 261 -8.41 -2.81 -3.67
N LEU A 262 -7.19 -3.26 -3.98
CA LEU A 262 -6.21 -3.67 -2.98
C LEU A 262 -5.45 -2.46 -2.41
N PRO A 263 -5.08 -2.51 -1.12
CA PRO A 263 -4.25 -1.47 -0.50
C PRO A 263 -2.75 -1.64 -0.80
N THR A 264 -2.37 -2.42 -1.82
CA THR A 264 -1.00 -2.52 -2.32
C THR A 264 -0.60 -1.19 -2.95
N LEU A 265 0.69 -0.83 -2.93
CA LEU A 265 1.14 0.41 -3.57
C LEU A 265 0.85 0.39 -5.07
N ARG A 266 1.00 -0.79 -5.70
CA ARG A 266 0.63 -1.01 -7.11
C ARG A 266 -0.87 -0.87 -7.38
N GLY A 267 -1.72 -1.41 -6.50
CA GLY A 267 -3.17 -1.26 -6.60
C GLY A 267 -3.60 0.20 -6.46
N LEU A 268 -3.03 0.92 -5.50
CA LEU A 268 -3.28 2.36 -5.30
C LEU A 268 -2.78 3.19 -6.49
N ALA A 269 -1.61 2.88 -7.04
CA ALA A 269 -1.08 3.52 -8.24
C ALA A 269 -2.01 3.30 -9.46
N ARG A 270 -2.43 2.05 -9.70
CA ARG A 270 -3.36 1.70 -10.78
C ARG A 270 -4.75 2.32 -10.59
N ARG A 271 -5.20 2.50 -9.35
CA ARG A 271 -6.42 3.24 -9.00
C ARG A 271 -6.33 4.73 -9.34
N GLY A 272 -5.12 5.30 -9.49
CA GLY A 272 -4.91 6.72 -9.72
C GLY A 272 -4.70 7.54 -8.44
N ILE A 273 -4.26 6.89 -7.36
CA ILE A 273 -3.81 7.58 -6.15
C ILE A 273 -2.37 8.04 -6.36
N LEU A 274 -2.11 9.33 -6.15
CA LEU A 274 -0.79 9.91 -6.24
C LEU A 274 0.10 9.49 -5.05
N PRO A 275 1.40 9.29 -5.24
CA PRO A 275 2.30 8.95 -4.15
C PRO A 275 2.36 10.07 -3.09
N GLU A 276 2.28 11.34 -3.50
CA GLU A 276 2.21 12.49 -2.59
C GLU A 276 0.96 12.44 -1.70
N ALA A 277 -0.16 11.91 -2.21
CA ALA A 277 -1.38 11.75 -1.42
C ALA A 277 -1.17 10.73 -0.30
N ILE A 278 -0.50 9.61 -0.60
CA ILE A 278 -0.16 8.58 0.39
C ILE A 278 0.82 9.15 1.43
N ARG A 279 1.85 9.89 0.99
CA ARG A 279 2.80 10.54 1.91
C ARG A 279 2.12 11.50 2.86
N GLN A 280 1.32 12.43 2.34
CA GLN A 280 0.60 13.42 3.16
C GLN A 280 -0.36 12.73 4.13
N PHE A 281 -1.07 11.70 3.68
CA PHE A 281 -1.96 10.91 4.52
C PHE A 281 -1.21 10.22 5.67
N VAL A 282 -0.12 9.51 5.36
CA VAL A 282 0.71 8.84 6.37
C VAL A 282 1.22 9.83 7.41
N LEU A 283 1.75 10.96 6.95
CA LEU A 283 2.31 11.99 7.83
C LEU A 283 1.23 12.67 8.68
N SER A 284 0.00 12.81 8.17
CA SER A 284 -1.12 13.36 8.94
C SER A 284 -1.58 12.44 10.07
N GLN A 285 -1.33 11.14 10.00
CA GLN A 285 -1.64 10.21 11.10
C GLN A 285 -0.66 10.34 12.28
N GLY A 286 0.53 10.89 12.04
CA GLY A 286 1.58 11.01 13.05
C GLY A 286 2.09 9.66 13.59
N ILE A 287 2.91 9.77 14.65
CA ILE A 287 3.46 8.63 15.38
C ILE A 287 2.69 8.51 16.70
N SER A 288 1.85 7.49 16.79
CA SER A 288 1.09 7.12 17.99
C SER A 288 1.13 5.61 18.17
N LYS A 289 1.13 5.15 19.43
CA LYS A 289 0.98 3.73 19.80
C LYS A 289 -0.48 3.27 19.82
N THR A 290 -1.44 4.19 19.68
CA THR A 290 -2.87 3.86 19.66
C THR A 290 -3.25 3.37 18.27
N GLU A 291 -3.83 2.18 18.20
CA GLU A 291 -4.39 1.68 16.95
C GLU A 291 -5.62 2.49 16.55
N SER A 292 -5.67 2.91 15.30
CA SER A 292 -6.80 3.62 14.71
C SER A 292 -7.14 3.00 13.37
N VAL A 293 -8.41 2.64 13.20
CA VAL A 293 -8.95 2.28 11.88
C VAL A 293 -9.39 3.57 11.20
N VAL A 294 -8.90 3.78 9.99
CA VAL A 294 -9.19 4.98 9.19
C VAL A 294 -9.99 4.60 7.95
N THR A 295 -10.80 5.52 7.47
CA THR A 295 -11.56 5.33 6.23
C THR A 295 -10.71 5.75 5.03
N PHE A 296 -10.95 5.11 3.88
CA PHE A 296 -10.22 5.42 2.65
C PHE A 296 -10.51 6.84 2.13
N ASP A 297 -11.65 7.42 2.49
CA ASP A 297 -12.07 8.79 2.15
C ASP A 297 -11.02 9.86 2.49
N GLN A 298 -10.20 9.64 3.53
CA GLN A 298 -9.12 10.57 3.87
C GLN A 298 -8.04 10.60 2.79
N VAL A 299 -7.65 9.43 2.26
CA VAL A 299 -6.70 9.32 1.14
C VAL A 299 -7.31 9.96 -0.11
N GLU A 300 -8.57 9.69 -0.39
CA GLU A 300 -9.30 10.26 -1.53
C GLU A 300 -9.39 11.78 -1.45
N ALA A 301 -9.69 12.34 -0.28
CA ALA A 301 -9.80 13.78 -0.08
C ALA A 301 -8.47 14.52 -0.31
N ILE A 302 -7.34 13.92 0.10
CA ILE A 302 -6.01 14.46 -0.17
C ILE A 302 -5.68 14.33 -1.65
N ASN A 303 -5.91 13.16 -2.25
CA ASN A 303 -5.66 12.91 -3.67
C ASN A 303 -6.43 13.89 -4.57
N ARG A 304 -7.70 14.17 -4.23
CA ARG A 304 -8.55 15.15 -4.91
C ARG A 304 -7.95 16.55 -4.92
N LYS A 305 -7.47 17.01 -3.77
CA LYS A 305 -6.85 18.34 -3.64
C LYS A 305 -5.60 18.48 -4.51
N LEU A 306 -4.85 17.40 -4.69
CA LEU A 306 -3.63 17.37 -5.51
C LEU A 306 -3.95 17.31 -7.00
N LEU A 307 -4.96 16.51 -7.40
CA LEU A 307 -5.34 16.34 -8.80
C LEU A 307 -6.18 17.48 -9.38
N ASP A 308 -7.04 18.12 -8.57
CA ASP A 308 -7.94 19.17 -9.03
C ASP A 308 -7.24 20.26 -9.84
N PRO A 309 -6.13 20.91 -9.40
CA PRO A 309 -5.53 22.00 -10.16
C PRO A 309 -4.82 21.58 -11.46
N VAL A 310 -4.53 20.30 -11.66
CA VAL A 310 -3.64 19.83 -12.75
C VAL A 310 -4.32 18.92 -13.78
N THR A 311 -5.51 18.41 -13.49
CA THR A 311 -6.20 17.46 -14.37
C THR A 311 -7.05 18.15 -15.42
N ARG A 312 -7.19 17.56 -16.61
CA ARG A 312 -8.13 18.06 -17.62
C ARG A 312 -9.53 17.49 -17.36
N ARG A 313 -10.56 18.28 -17.65
CA ARG A 313 -11.98 17.93 -17.52
C ARG A 313 -12.52 17.47 -18.86
N TYR A 314 -13.31 16.40 -18.80
CA TYR A 314 -14.03 15.81 -19.92
C TYR A 314 -15.43 15.40 -19.46
N PHE A 315 -16.35 15.27 -20.40
CA PHE A 315 -17.65 14.68 -20.15
C PHE A 315 -17.61 13.16 -20.32
N PHE A 316 -18.18 12.48 -19.33
CA PHE A 316 -18.52 11.06 -19.39
C PHE A 316 -19.97 10.90 -18.95
N VAL A 317 -20.74 10.21 -19.77
CA VAL A 317 -22.16 9.99 -19.59
C VAL A 317 -22.38 8.54 -19.15
N PRO A 318 -22.51 8.28 -17.84
CA PRO A 318 -22.75 6.93 -17.35
C PRO A 318 -24.16 6.47 -17.71
N ARG A 319 -24.30 5.23 -18.19
CA ARG A 319 -25.57 4.61 -18.61
C ARG A 319 -26.37 5.58 -19.50
N PRO A 320 -25.92 5.81 -20.74
CA PRO A 320 -26.36 6.92 -21.57
C PRO A 320 -27.83 6.75 -21.98
N VAL A 321 -28.61 7.82 -21.82
CA VAL A 321 -29.96 7.94 -22.37
C VAL A 321 -29.92 8.95 -23.51
N LYS A 322 -30.46 8.55 -24.66
CA LYS A 322 -30.51 9.39 -25.85
C LYS A 322 -31.45 10.59 -25.64
N LEU A 323 -30.97 11.75 -26.04
CA LEU A 323 -31.67 13.04 -26.02
C LEU A 323 -31.67 13.64 -27.42
N ALA A 324 -32.86 13.79 -28.01
CA ALA A 324 -33.05 14.51 -29.26
C ALA A 324 -33.58 15.93 -28.99
N VAL A 325 -32.85 16.95 -29.46
CA VAL A 325 -33.19 18.36 -29.26
C VAL A 325 -33.59 18.99 -30.59
N ALA A 326 -34.89 19.22 -30.77
CA ALA A 326 -35.41 19.88 -31.97
C ALA A 326 -35.02 21.38 -31.97
N GLY A 327 -34.64 21.89 -33.14
CA GLY A 327 -34.22 23.28 -33.32
C GLY A 327 -32.84 23.62 -32.73
N ALA A 328 -32.06 22.61 -32.31
CA ALA A 328 -30.69 22.82 -31.85
C ALA A 328 -29.78 23.27 -33.01
N PRO A 329 -28.97 24.33 -32.83
CA PRO A 329 -28.02 24.77 -33.85
C PRO A 329 -26.85 23.78 -33.98
N GLU A 330 -26.45 23.49 -35.21
CA GLU A 330 -25.19 22.81 -35.46
C GLU A 330 -24.02 23.76 -35.18
N LYS A 331 -23.09 23.34 -34.32
CA LYS A 331 -21.90 24.15 -34.03
C LYS A 331 -20.71 23.31 -33.59
N LYS A 332 -19.54 23.90 -33.82
CA LYS A 332 -18.26 23.50 -33.23
C LYS A 332 -18.08 24.30 -31.95
N VAL A 333 -18.17 23.65 -30.79
CA VAL A 333 -18.05 24.30 -29.47
C VAL A 333 -16.67 24.05 -28.89
N GLU A 334 -16.00 25.12 -28.51
CA GLU A 334 -14.73 25.06 -27.79
C GLU A 334 -15.00 25.12 -26.28
N LEU A 335 -14.53 24.12 -25.55
CA LEU A 335 -14.70 23.96 -24.12
C LEU A 335 -13.34 23.96 -23.43
N ALA A 336 -13.16 24.83 -22.43
CA ALA A 336 -11.95 24.81 -21.62
C ALA A 336 -11.80 23.46 -20.88
N HIS A 337 -10.57 22.96 -20.78
CA HIS A 337 -10.27 21.75 -20.01
C HIS A 337 -10.38 21.96 -18.50
N HIS A 338 -10.41 23.19 -17.99
CA HIS A 338 -10.56 23.43 -16.57
C HIS A 338 -11.31 24.73 -16.33
N PRO A 339 -12.23 24.79 -15.36
CA PRO A 339 -13.01 26.00 -15.09
C PRO A 339 -12.21 27.21 -14.58
N SER A 340 -10.99 27.03 -14.07
CA SER A 340 -10.22 28.08 -13.38
C SER A 340 -8.72 28.04 -13.65
N ARG A 341 -8.22 27.05 -14.41
CA ARG A 341 -6.81 26.91 -14.78
C ARG A 341 -6.71 26.89 -16.29
N ASP A 342 -5.64 27.47 -16.83
CA ASP A 342 -5.36 27.39 -18.26
C ASP A 342 -4.65 26.05 -18.55
N LEU A 343 -5.44 25.02 -18.85
CA LEU A 343 -4.97 23.70 -19.28
C LEU A 343 -5.29 23.45 -20.76
N GLY A 344 -5.51 24.53 -21.52
CA GLY A 344 -6.01 24.50 -22.89
C GLY A 344 -7.51 24.21 -23.00
N SER A 345 -7.93 23.94 -24.22
CA SER A 345 -9.32 23.68 -24.59
C SER A 345 -9.43 22.42 -25.45
N ARG A 346 -10.65 21.92 -25.56
CA ARG A 346 -11.04 20.86 -26.49
C ARG A 346 -12.22 21.31 -27.32
N THR A 347 -12.41 20.69 -28.46
CA THR A 347 -13.49 21.06 -29.37
C THR A 347 -14.41 19.90 -29.65
N LEU A 348 -15.71 20.13 -29.50
CA LEU A 348 -16.77 19.13 -29.75
C LEU A 348 -17.71 19.63 -30.85
N HIS A 349 -18.25 18.71 -31.66
CA HIS A 349 -19.27 19.01 -32.67
C HIS A 349 -20.65 18.60 -32.17
N THR A 350 -21.64 19.49 -32.29
CA THR A 350 -23.01 19.25 -31.79
C THR A 350 -24.04 19.43 -32.89
N ARG A 351 -24.95 18.47 -33.08
CA ARG A 351 -25.97 18.45 -34.17
C ARG A 351 -27.42 18.23 -33.72
N GLY A 352 -27.71 18.37 -32.42
CA GLY A 352 -29.05 18.17 -31.86
C GLY A 352 -29.32 16.77 -31.31
N LEU A 353 -28.40 15.82 -31.52
CA LEU A 353 -28.42 14.51 -30.88
C LEU A 353 -27.37 14.48 -29.74
N PHE A 354 -27.82 14.08 -28.56
CA PHE A 354 -26.99 13.98 -27.37
C PHE A 354 -27.29 12.71 -26.59
N TYR A 355 -26.40 12.41 -25.66
CA TYR A 355 -26.61 11.45 -24.59
C TYR A 355 -26.44 12.15 -23.25
N ILE A 356 -27.33 11.84 -22.32
CA ILE A 356 -27.30 12.37 -20.94
C ILE A 356 -27.35 11.21 -19.93
N PRO A 357 -26.91 11.41 -18.68
CA PRO A 357 -26.88 10.34 -17.70
C PRO A 357 -28.29 9.83 -17.40
N GLN A 358 -28.46 8.52 -17.29
CA GLN A 358 -29.77 7.91 -16.97
C GLN A 358 -30.40 8.50 -15.71
N GLN A 359 -29.62 8.66 -14.64
CA GLN A 359 -30.12 9.21 -13.38
C GLN A 359 -30.66 10.64 -13.54
N ASP A 360 -30.00 11.46 -14.37
CA ASP A 360 -30.49 12.81 -14.66
C ASP A 360 -31.76 12.74 -15.53
N ALA A 361 -31.79 11.89 -16.56
CA ALA A 361 -32.94 11.70 -17.44
C ALA A 361 -34.20 11.24 -16.70
N GLU A 362 -34.06 10.39 -15.67
CA GLU A 362 -35.17 9.91 -14.84
C GLU A 362 -35.81 11.02 -14.00
N MET A 363 -35.03 12.03 -13.61
CA MET A 363 -35.49 13.18 -12.83
C MET A 363 -36.17 14.27 -13.67
N LEU A 364 -35.96 14.26 -14.99
CA LEU A 364 -36.55 15.24 -15.91
C LEU A 364 -38.08 15.08 -16.05
N ARG A 365 -38.78 16.20 -16.19
CA ARG A 365 -40.24 16.24 -16.44
C ARG A 365 -40.56 17.06 -17.70
N PRO A 366 -41.61 16.73 -18.45
CA PRO A 366 -42.10 17.59 -19.53
C PRO A 366 -42.35 19.02 -19.05
N GLY A 367 -41.96 20.01 -19.85
CA GLY A 367 -41.98 21.45 -19.53
C GLY A 367 -40.83 21.93 -18.65
N GLN A 368 -39.97 21.03 -18.14
CA GLN A 368 -38.80 21.42 -17.38
C GLN A 368 -37.68 21.91 -18.30
N VAL A 369 -37.03 23.01 -17.93
CA VAL A 369 -35.83 23.51 -18.59
C VAL A 369 -34.59 23.05 -17.83
N PHE A 370 -33.63 22.47 -18.54
CA PHE A 370 -32.29 22.18 -18.03
C PHE A 370 -31.23 22.70 -19.01
N ARG A 371 -29.98 22.76 -18.55
CA ARG A 371 -28.85 23.20 -19.38
C ARG A 371 -27.92 22.04 -19.68
N LEU A 372 -27.62 21.84 -20.96
CA LEU A 372 -26.45 21.07 -21.37
C LEU A 372 -25.22 21.89 -21.00
N LYS A 373 -24.39 21.35 -20.10
CA LYS A 373 -23.29 22.09 -19.49
C LYS A 373 -22.40 22.75 -20.56
N ASP A 374 -22.11 24.04 -20.34
CA ASP A 374 -21.31 24.89 -21.23
C ASP A 374 -21.81 24.99 -22.69
N LEU A 375 -23.09 24.64 -22.93
CA LEU A 375 -23.69 24.65 -24.26
C LEU A 375 -24.93 25.57 -24.34
N TYR A 376 -26.14 25.05 -24.08
CA TYR A 376 -27.40 25.80 -24.15
C TYR A 376 -28.50 25.12 -23.32
N ASN A 377 -29.67 25.77 -23.24
CA ASN A 377 -30.83 25.28 -22.50
C ASN A 377 -31.74 24.43 -23.41
N VAL A 378 -32.36 23.43 -22.80
CA VAL A 378 -33.30 22.51 -23.44
C VAL A 378 -34.56 22.45 -22.58
N GLU A 379 -35.71 22.66 -23.21
CA GLU A 379 -37.02 22.41 -22.59
C GLU A 379 -37.46 21.00 -22.96
N VAL A 380 -37.76 20.18 -21.96
CA VAL A 380 -38.18 18.78 -22.15
C VAL A 380 -39.59 18.74 -22.72
N THR A 381 -39.78 18.10 -23.86
CA THR A 381 -41.11 17.90 -24.47
C THR A 381 -41.70 16.55 -24.12
N LYS A 382 -40.88 15.49 -24.10
CA LYS A 382 -41.33 14.13 -23.80
C LYS A 382 -40.23 13.34 -23.09
N ARG A 383 -40.66 12.52 -22.13
CA ARG A 383 -39.82 11.54 -21.45
C ARG A 383 -40.34 10.13 -21.75
N GLY A 384 -39.55 9.32 -22.44
CA GLY A 384 -39.80 7.90 -22.69
C GLY A 384 -38.53 7.08 -22.50
N ARG A 385 -38.31 6.07 -23.37
CA ARG A 385 -37.01 5.38 -23.47
C ARG A 385 -35.88 6.31 -23.93
N GLU A 386 -36.26 7.33 -24.68
CA GLU A 386 -35.43 8.46 -25.05
C GLU A 386 -36.09 9.73 -24.51
N VAL A 387 -35.29 10.77 -24.30
CA VAL A 387 -35.78 12.11 -23.96
C VAL A 387 -35.85 12.93 -25.24
N THR A 388 -36.94 13.67 -25.44
CA THR A 388 -37.00 14.69 -26.49
C THR A 388 -37.17 16.06 -25.85
N GLY A 389 -36.56 17.07 -26.47
CA GLY A 389 -36.68 18.45 -26.05
C GLY A 389 -36.61 19.40 -27.22
N VAL A 390 -36.81 20.68 -26.93
CA VAL A 390 -36.66 21.79 -27.87
C VAL A 390 -35.57 22.74 -27.36
N TYR A 391 -34.85 23.35 -28.29
CA TYR A 391 -33.88 24.39 -27.97
C TYR A 391 -34.57 25.58 -27.27
N ALA A 392 -34.10 25.94 -26.08
CA ALA A 392 -34.70 26.97 -25.22
C ALA A 392 -33.76 28.18 -24.99
N GLY A 393 -32.85 28.43 -25.93
CA GLY A 393 -31.91 29.55 -25.88
C GLY A 393 -30.56 29.22 -25.24
N SER A 394 -29.57 30.09 -25.45
CA SER A 394 -28.18 29.90 -25.00
C SER A 394 -27.83 30.66 -23.72
N GLN A 395 -28.67 31.61 -23.32
CA GLN A 395 -28.50 32.43 -22.11
C GLN A 395 -28.37 31.58 -20.85
N LEU A 396 -27.60 32.05 -19.88
CA LEU A 396 -27.50 31.39 -18.57
C LEU A 396 -28.77 31.69 -17.77
N LEU A 397 -29.53 30.64 -17.43
CA LEU A 397 -30.71 30.73 -16.58
C LEU A 397 -30.36 30.32 -15.13
N PRO A 398 -30.63 31.17 -14.13
CA PRO A 398 -30.43 30.81 -12.73
C PRO A 398 -31.22 29.55 -12.35
N HIS A 399 -30.70 28.77 -11.39
CA HIS A 399 -31.38 27.61 -10.81
C HIS A 399 -31.77 26.49 -11.81
N THR A 400 -31.20 26.47 -13.02
CA THR A 400 -31.39 25.36 -13.97
C THR A 400 -30.40 24.23 -13.70
N PRO A 401 -30.84 22.95 -13.69
CA PRO A 401 -29.95 21.80 -13.61
C PRO A 401 -28.95 21.81 -14.78
N LYS A 402 -27.67 21.56 -14.50
CA LYS A 402 -26.61 21.48 -15.52
C LYS A 402 -26.18 20.03 -15.69
N LEU A 403 -26.37 19.49 -16.88
CA LEU A 403 -26.11 18.09 -17.20
C LEU A 403 -24.85 17.99 -18.07
N GLN A 404 -23.96 17.05 -17.75
CA GLN A 404 -22.92 16.64 -18.69
C GLN A 404 -23.54 15.85 -19.84
N TRP A 405 -22.87 15.84 -20.99
CA TRP A 405 -23.41 15.28 -22.22
C TRP A 405 -22.31 14.76 -23.13
N ALA A 406 -22.69 13.83 -24.00
CA ALA A 406 -21.87 13.33 -25.11
C ALA A 406 -22.71 13.43 -26.39
N THR A 407 -22.05 13.36 -27.56
CA THR A 407 -22.69 13.47 -28.87
C THR A 407 -22.68 12.10 -29.55
N ASP A 408 -23.10 12.03 -30.81
CA ASP A 408 -22.97 10.87 -31.68
C ASP A 408 -21.51 10.54 -32.09
N GLU A 409 -20.57 11.46 -31.87
CA GLU A 409 -19.12 11.23 -32.09
C GLU A 409 -18.41 10.69 -30.83
N HIS A 410 -19.14 10.07 -29.90
CA HIS A 410 -18.60 9.64 -28.60
C HIS A 410 -17.64 8.45 -28.69
N VAL A 411 -16.89 8.25 -27.59
CA VAL A 411 -16.11 7.04 -27.33
C VAL A 411 -16.86 6.18 -26.31
N GLU A 412 -17.10 4.92 -26.64
CA GLU A 412 -17.62 3.96 -25.66
C GLU A 412 -16.54 3.64 -24.62
N LEU A 413 -16.90 3.72 -23.34
CA LEU A 413 -15.95 3.52 -22.25
C LEU A 413 -16.64 2.86 -21.06
N GLU A 414 -15.96 1.87 -20.47
CA GLU A 414 -16.33 1.33 -19.17
C GLU A 414 -15.45 1.93 -18.08
N VAL A 415 -16.08 2.41 -17.00
CA VAL A 415 -15.36 2.88 -15.82
C VAL A 415 -15.52 1.87 -14.69
N LEU A 416 -14.40 1.31 -14.25
CA LEU A 416 -14.28 0.49 -13.05
C LEU A 416 -14.39 1.39 -11.82
N VAL A 417 -15.27 1.04 -10.90
CA VAL A 417 -15.51 1.76 -9.65
C VAL A 417 -15.14 0.85 -8.47
N PRO A 418 -13.90 0.96 -7.95
CA PRO A 418 -13.46 0.19 -6.79
C PRO A 418 -14.19 0.62 -5.52
N GLY A 419 -14.73 -0.35 -4.79
CA GLY A 419 -15.29 -0.20 -3.45
C GLY A 419 -14.48 -0.94 -2.39
N PRO A 420 -14.93 -0.96 -1.12
CA PRO A 420 -14.30 -1.74 -0.07
C PRO A 420 -14.37 -3.24 -0.39
N LEU A 421 -13.26 -3.96 -0.21
CA LEU A 421 -13.18 -5.41 -0.46
C LEU A 421 -13.95 -6.23 0.57
N PHE A 422 -14.10 -5.71 1.78
CA PHE A 422 -14.77 -6.39 2.87
C PHE A 422 -15.81 -5.50 3.55
N THR A 423 -16.91 -6.10 3.95
CA THR A 423 -17.89 -5.50 4.86
C THR A 423 -17.84 -6.30 6.16
N GLY A 424 -17.15 -5.78 7.17
CA GLY A 424 -16.76 -6.58 8.33
C GLY A 424 -15.75 -7.66 7.93
N GLU A 425 -16.07 -8.93 8.17
CA GLU A 425 -15.19 -10.07 7.86
C GLU A 425 -15.54 -10.79 6.55
N THR A 426 -16.62 -10.40 5.87
CA THR A 426 -17.07 -11.05 4.63
C THR A 426 -16.60 -10.28 3.40
N PHE A 427 -16.21 -11.02 2.37
CA PHE A 427 -15.86 -10.44 1.07
C PHE A 427 -17.10 -9.77 0.46
N ASN A 428 -16.93 -8.50 0.05
CA ASN A 428 -17.95 -7.73 -0.62
C ASN A 428 -17.99 -8.09 -2.11
N GLN A 429 -19.05 -8.79 -2.53
CA GLN A 429 -19.27 -9.17 -3.93
C GLN A 429 -19.46 -7.94 -4.83
N ASP A 430 -19.94 -6.83 -4.27
CA ASP A 430 -20.13 -5.55 -4.96
C ASP A 430 -18.90 -4.63 -4.84
N SER A 431 -17.75 -5.17 -4.43
CA SER A 431 -16.49 -4.41 -4.28
C SER A 431 -15.96 -3.83 -5.58
N LEU A 432 -16.47 -4.26 -6.74
CA LEU A 432 -16.16 -3.67 -8.03
C LEU A 432 -17.46 -3.47 -8.81
N SER A 433 -17.78 -2.22 -9.14
CA SER A 433 -18.85 -1.91 -10.08
C SER A 433 -18.26 -1.52 -11.44
N VAL A 434 -18.86 -1.97 -12.54
CA VAL A 434 -18.51 -1.54 -13.89
C VAL A 434 -19.61 -0.62 -14.39
N VAL A 435 -19.25 0.61 -14.76
CA VAL A 435 -20.20 1.60 -15.26
C VAL A 435 -19.93 1.84 -16.74
N PRO A 436 -20.76 1.28 -17.64
CA PRO A 436 -20.66 1.58 -19.06
C PRO A 436 -21.15 3.01 -19.32
N GLY A 437 -20.54 3.69 -20.28
CA GLY A 437 -20.92 5.04 -20.65
C GLY A 437 -20.31 5.53 -21.95
N TYR A 438 -20.70 6.74 -22.31
CA TYR A 438 -20.17 7.45 -23.47
C TYR A 438 -19.34 8.64 -23.02
N ALA A 439 -18.06 8.62 -23.36
CA ALA A 439 -17.15 9.73 -23.18
C ALA A 439 -17.17 10.64 -24.43
N GLU A 440 -16.91 11.93 -24.25
CA GLU A 440 -16.74 12.84 -25.38
C GLU A 440 -15.55 12.42 -26.28
N SER A 441 -15.62 12.77 -27.57
CA SER A 441 -14.65 12.34 -28.60
C SER A 441 -13.19 12.63 -28.25
N ALA A 442 -12.93 13.74 -27.56
CA ALA A 442 -11.58 14.17 -27.16
C ALA A 442 -10.89 13.18 -26.20
N VAL A 443 -11.65 12.32 -25.51
CA VAL A 443 -11.09 11.25 -24.65
C VAL A 443 -10.31 10.21 -25.48
N GLY A 444 -10.62 10.06 -26.78
CA GLY A 444 -9.89 9.14 -27.66
C GLY A 444 -8.41 9.48 -27.87
N GLY A 445 -7.97 10.69 -27.47
CA GLY A 445 -6.56 11.10 -27.49
C GLY A 445 -5.81 10.86 -26.17
N LEU A 446 -6.46 10.29 -25.14
CA LEU A 446 -5.82 9.95 -23.88
C LEU A 446 -5.10 8.60 -23.95
N HIS A 447 -4.06 8.46 -23.13
CA HIS A 447 -3.21 7.26 -23.06
C HIS A 447 -3.38 6.55 -21.71
N PRO A 448 -3.08 5.24 -21.64
CA PRO A 448 -3.03 4.52 -20.37
C PRO A 448 -2.10 5.22 -19.37
N GLY A 449 -2.62 5.48 -18.16
CA GLY A 449 -1.92 6.23 -17.12
C GLY A 449 -2.35 7.70 -17.00
N ASP A 450 -2.97 8.28 -18.02
CA ASP A 450 -3.49 9.65 -17.94
C ASP A 450 -4.57 9.75 -16.84
N VAL A 451 -4.48 10.79 -16.01
CA VAL A 451 -5.48 11.07 -14.97
C VAL A 451 -6.29 12.29 -15.38
N VAL A 452 -7.61 12.14 -15.43
CA VAL A 452 -8.54 13.18 -15.86
C VAL A 452 -9.73 13.25 -14.91
N GLN A 453 -10.46 14.36 -14.95
CA GLN A 453 -11.73 14.48 -14.25
C GLN A 453 -12.88 14.30 -15.23
N PHE A 454 -13.71 13.29 -14.99
CA PHE A 454 -15.02 13.19 -15.59
C PHE A 454 -16.00 14.03 -14.79
N GLU A 455 -16.50 15.10 -15.42
CA GLU A 455 -17.36 16.06 -14.76
C GLU A 455 -18.62 15.43 -14.18
N ARG A 456 -18.93 15.78 -12.92
CA ARG A 456 -20.04 15.20 -12.13
C ARG A 456 -19.96 13.68 -11.94
N PHE A 457 -18.83 13.04 -12.28
CA PHE A 457 -18.61 11.61 -12.09
C PHE A 457 -17.46 11.32 -11.12
N GLY A 458 -16.29 11.92 -11.35
CA GLY A 458 -15.12 11.81 -10.47
C GLY A 458 -13.79 11.88 -11.22
N PHE A 459 -12.69 11.71 -10.49
CA PHE A 459 -11.35 11.59 -11.05
C PHE A 459 -11.11 10.14 -11.48
N VAL A 460 -10.62 9.96 -12.70
CA VAL A 460 -10.37 8.65 -13.28
C VAL A 460 -8.95 8.58 -13.82
N ARG A 461 -8.36 7.40 -13.73
CA ARG A 461 -7.11 7.05 -14.43
C ARG A 461 -7.47 6.18 -15.63
N MET A 462 -6.97 6.54 -16.81
CA MET A 462 -7.14 5.74 -18.01
C MET A 462 -6.33 4.44 -17.88
N ASP A 463 -6.99 3.33 -18.18
CA ASP A 463 -6.39 2.01 -18.40
C ASP A 463 -6.44 1.70 -19.91
N HIS A 464 -5.98 0.53 -20.36
CA HIS A 464 -5.91 0.21 -21.79
C HIS A 464 -7.25 0.31 -22.55
N ASP A 465 -8.28 -0.36 -22.07
CA ASP A 465 -9.62 -0.45 -22.68
C ASP A 465 -10.72 0.18 -21.80
N ARG A 466 -10.33 0.70 -20.63
CA ARG A 466 -11.23 1.10 -19.53
C ARG A 466 -10.67 2.33 -18.82
N ALA A 467 -11.43 2.87 -17.89
CA ALA A 467 -10.90 3.78 -16.88
C ALA A 467 -11.15 3.24 -15.47
N VAL A 468 -10.34 3.66 -14.51
CA VAL A 468 -10.50 3.30 -13.08
C VAL A 468 -10.82 4.57 -12.31
N LEU A 469 -11.92 4.56 -11.54
CA LEU A 469 -12.26 5.65 -10.64
C LEU A 469 -11.26 5.71 -9.49
N ALA A 470 -10.57 6.83 -9.38
CA ALA A 470 -9.70 7.13 -8.24
C ALA A 470 -10.54 7.50 -7.02
N HIS A 471 -11.44 8.47 -7.20
CA HIS A 471 -12.41 8.97 -6.21
C HIS A 471 -13.43 9.90 -6.88
N LYS A 472 -14.51 10.21 -6.17
CA LYS A 472 -15.58 11.12 -6.63
C LYS A 472 -15.30 12.59 -6.37
#